data_AF-A0A094CIQ7-F1
#
_entry.id   AF-A0A094CIQ7-F1
#
_cell.length_a   1.000
_cell.length_b   1.000
_cell.length_c   1.000
_cell.angle_alpha   90.00
_cell.angle_beta   90.00
_cell.angle_gamma   90.00
#
_symmetry.space_group_name_H-M   'P 1'
#
loop_
_entity.id
_entity.type
_entity.pdbx_description
1 polymer ?
#
loop_
_entity_poly.entity_id
_entity_poly.type
_entity_poly.pdbx_seq_one_letter_code
_entity_poly.pdbx_strand_id
1 'polypeptide(L)'
;MTTRYRVEYALKTHRRDQFIEWIKGLLAVPFVLHSQPTGVFEARGSVADMASEACRRYAEIMKDVEDMIDDHINHQDDGLQLQSKLKLLVPSIGNFFTRLPLAEAFKYQDSLRFISSRRFVPPSFNDIRLILNTAQIMGVAAAGALDLATFDGDVTLYDDGKSLEPDNPVITRIIDLMSRNTKIGIVTAAGYTEAERYFERLYGLLEAIRDSEVLTIEQKHNLVVMGGESNFLFEYSISSPHLLEWVPRRSWILDEMLSWSEPVIQALLDKAEAALNECITHLSLSALVIRKERAVGIVPTIQGAKFPRESLEETVLVVQKILEMSPVSKTLPFCAFNGGNDVFVDIGDKSWGVLVCQKYFGDRLGRSIEGKRTMHVGDQFLSANGANDFRARRVATTLWVANPDECVTLLDEVAEFMRAAERKRV
;
A
#
# COMPACT_ATOMS: atom_id res chain seq x y z
N MET A 1 -20.51 -8.49 25.74
CA MET A 1 -21.55 -9.31 25.10
C MET A 1 -21.03 -9.82 23.78
N THR A 2 -20.73 -11.11 23.69
CA THR A 2 -20.29 -11.79 22.45
C THR A 2 -21.52 -12.03 21.57
N THR A 3 -21.54 -11.44 20.37
CA THR A 3 -22.69 -11.55 19.45
C THR A 3 -22.70 -12.92 18.76
N ARG A 4 -23.92 -13.40 18.46
CA ARG A 4 -24.23 -14.70 17.84
C ARG A 4 -23.70 -14.88 16.40
N TYR A 5 -23.04 -13.86 15.85
CA TYR A 5 -22.59 -13.76 14.46
C TYR A 5 -21.06 -13.83 14.31
N ARG A 6 -20.36 -14.31 15.34
CA ARG A 6 -18.91 -14.49 15.26
C ARG A 6 -18.58 -15.69 14.38
N VAL A 7 -18.39 -15.43 13.09
CA VAL A 7 -17.68 -16.36 12.19
C VAL A 7 -16.20 -16.12 12.44
N GLU A 8 -15.56 -17.03 13.19
CA GLU A 8 -14.10 -17.06 13.29
C GLU A 8 -13.56 -17.57 11.96
N TYR A 9 -13.23 -16.66 11.05
CA TYR A 9 -12.38 -17.03 9.95
C TYR A 9 -10.96 -17.22 10.49
N ALA A 10 -10.32 -18.32 10.11
CA ALA A 10 -8.86 -18.49 10.16
C ALA A 10 -8.20 -17.55 9.12
N LEU A 11 -8.45 -16.25 9.22
CA LEU A 11 -7.77 -15.23 8.43
C LEU A 11 -6.37 -15.06 9.00
N LYS A 12 -5.39 -14.74 8.14
CA LYS A 12 -4.11 -14.19 8.56
C LYS A 12 -4.40 -13.11 9.61
N THR A 13 -3.89 -13.28 10.83
CA THR A 13 -3.82 -12.18 11.81
C THR A 13 -3.06 -11.05 11.13
N HIS A 14 -3.74 -9.92 10.96
CA HIS A 14 -3.24 -8.76 10.23
C HIS A 14 -3.49 -7.50 11.03
N ARG A 15 -2.73 -6.45 10.72
CA ARG A 15 -2.95 -5.13 11.28
C ARG A 15 -4.37 -4.67 11.00
N ARG A 16 -5.13 -4.42 12.06
CA ARG A 16 -6.47 -3.84 11.97
C ARG A 16 -6.32 -2.33 11.82
N ASP A 17 -6.38 -1.86 10.59
CA ASP A 17 -6.52 -0.43 10.30
C ASP A 17 -7.72 0.12 11.10
N GLN A 18 -7.44 1.07 11.99
CA GLN A 18 -8.42 1.55 12.95
C GLN A 18 -9.55 2.32 12.27
N PHE A 19 -9.28 2.96 11.13
CA PHE A 19 -10.31 3.66 10.38
C PHE A 19 -11.28 2.65 9.73
N ILE A 20 -10.74 1.57 9.15
CA ILE A 20 -11.54 0.48 8.58
C ILE A 20 -12.37 -0.22 9.66
N GLU A 21 -11.78 -0.56 10.81
CA GLU A 21 -12.52 -1.16 11.93
C GLU A 21 -13.57 -0.21 12.51
N TRP A 22 -13.29 1.09 12.56
CA TRP A 22 -14.26 2.08 13.01
C TRP A 22 -15.48 2.14 12.08
N ILE A 23 -15.27 2.26 10.76
CA ILE A 23 -16.37 2.23 9.76
C ILE A 23 -17.14 0.90 9.85
N LYS A 24 -16.45 -0.23 9.93
CA LYS A 24 -17.06 -1.55 10.09
C LYS A 24 -17.95 -1.61 11.35
N GLY A 25 -17.52 -0.99 12.45
CA GLY A 25 -18.32 -0.85 13.67
C GLY A 25 -19.60 -0.05 13.45
N LEU A 26 -19.53 1.04 12.68
CA LEU A 26 -20.72 1.83 12.31
C LEU A 26 -21.71 1.01 11.46
N LEU A 27 -21.22 0.26 10.47
CA LEU A 27 -22.09 -0.56 9.61
C LEU A 27 -22.61 -1.84 10.28
N ALA A 28 -22.00 -2.29 11.38
CA ALA A 28 -22.53 -3.40 12.15
C ALA A 28 -23.90 -3.07 12.77
N VAL A 29 -24.16 -1.79 13.08
CA VAL A 29 -25.43 -1.37 13.72
C VAL A 29 -26.63 -1.58 12.78
N PRO A 30 -26.67 -1.05 11.55
CA PRO A 30 -27.78 -1.33 10.64
C PRO A 30 -27.90 -2.82 10.28
N PHE A 31 -26.79 -3.57 10.24
CA PHE A 31 -26.86 -5.03 10.03
C PHE A 31 -27.71 -5.70 11.11
N VAL A 32 -27.40 -5.45 12.39
CA VAL A 32 -28.12 -6.05 13.52
C VAL A 32 -29.60 -5.64 13.55
N LEU A 33 -29.90 -4.41 13.15
CA LEU A 33 -31.27 -3.88 13.20
C LEU A 33 -32.13 -4.33 12.01
N HIS A 34 -31.56 -4.49 10.82
CA HIS A 34 -32.32 -4.65 9.57
C HIS A 34 -32.03 -5.95 8.80
N SER A 35 -30.96 -6.67 9.12
CA SER A 35 -30.60 -7.93 8.44
C SER A 35 -31.07 -9.13 9.26
N GLN A 36 -32.37 -9.45 9.18
CA GLN A 36 -32.92 -10.63 9.86
C GLN A 36 -32.76 -11.90 9.01
N PRO A 37 -32.35 -13.04 9.59
CA PRO A 37 -32.38 -14.34 8.95
C PRO A 37 -33.77 -14.70 8.43
N THR A 38 -33.96 -14.69 7.12
CA THR A 38 -35.22 -15.09 6.50
C THR A 38 -35.27 -16.62 6.45
N GLY A 39 -36.31 -17.23 7.04
CA GLY A 39 -36.56 -18.68 6.97
C GLY A 39 -36.70 -19.41 8.31
N VAL A 40 -36.36 -18.79 9.45
CA VAL A 40 -36.48 -19.45 10.78
C VAL A 40 -37.31 -18.62 11.79
N PHE A 41 -37.32 -17.29 11.67
CA PHE A 41 -38.06 -16.41 12.56
C PHE A 41 -38.86 -15.41 11.73
N GLU A 42 -40.13 -15.21 12.08
CA GLU A 42 -41.17 -14.37 11.48
C GLU A 42 -40.72 -13.44 10.33
N ALA A 43 -41.26 -13.68 9.13
CA ALA A 43 -41.01 -12.83 7.96
C ALA A 43 -41.66 -11.45 8.13
N ARG A 44 -40.90 -10.46 8.60
CA ARG A 44 -41.26 -9.03 8.46
C ARG A 44 -40.71 -8.49 7.14
N GLY A 45 -41.52 -8.54 6.08
CA GLY A 45 -41.18 -7.98 4.76
C GLY A 45 -40.42 -8.92 3.83
N SER A 46 -40.25 -8.51 2.56
CA SER A 46 -39.51 -9.30 1.58
C SER A 46 -37.99 -9.15 1.77
N VAL A 47 -37.22 -10.15 1.33
CA VAL A 47 -35.74 -10.10 1.36
C VAL A 47 -35.22 -8.89 0.59
N ALA A 48 -35.89 -8.51 -0.50
CA ALA A 48 -35.55 -7.35 -1.31
C ALA A 48 -35.76 -6.04 -0.53
N ASP A 49 -36.86 -5.90 0.21
CA ASP A 49 -37.12 -4.71 1.02
C ASP A 49 -36.06 -4.55 2.11
N MET A 50 -35.71 -5.66 2.79
CA MET A 50 -34.62 -5.65 3.77
C MET A 50 -33.27 -5.28 3.16
N ALA A 51 -32.98 -5.73 1.93
CA ALA A 51 -31.73 -5.39 1.24
C ALA A 51 -31.70 -3.91 0.86
N SER A 52 -32.82 -3.39 0.36
CA SER A 52 -32.97 -1.98 0.01
C SER A 52 -32.82 -1.08 1.24
N GLU A 53 -33.41 -1.45 2.36
CA GLU A 53 -33.28 -0.68 3.61
C GLU A 53 -31.84 -0.76 4.15
N ALA A 54 -31.21 -1.93 4.17
CA ALA A 54 -29.80 -2.05 4.58
C ALA A 54 -28.87 -1.21 3.67
N CYS A 55 -29.08 -1.27 2.35
CA CYS A 55 -28.32 -0.47 1.39
C CYS A 55 -28.48 1.03 1.64
N ARG A 56 -29.72 1.50 1.85
CA ARG A 56 -30.00 2.90 2.19
C ARG A 56 -29.26 3.34 3.45
N ARG A 57 -29.32 2.53 4.52
CA ARG A 57 -28.65 2.84 5.80
C ARG A 57 -27.14 2.84 5.70
N TYR A 58 -26.55 1.88 4.98
CA TYR A 58 -25.11 1.86 4.75
C TYR A 58 -24.65 3.06 3.93
N ALA A 59 -25.39 3.43 2.88
CA ALA A 59 -25.09 4.61 2.08
C ALA A 59 -25.18 5.91 2.90
N GLU A 60 -26.19 6.04 3.78
CA GLU A 60 -26.32 7.18 4.71
C GLU A 60 -25.09 7.30 5.63
N ILE A 61 -24.69 6.21 6.29
CA ILE A 61 -23.52 6.22 7.16
C ILE A 61 -22.24 6.52 6.37
N MET A 62 -22.07 5.96 5.17
CA MET A 62 -20.93 6.26 4.33
C MET A 62 -20.89 7.74 3.93
N LYS A 63 -22.05 8.35 3.69
CA LYS A 63 -22.14 9.78 3.41
C LYS A 63 -21.75 10.62 4.63
N ASP A 64 -22.21 10.26 5.83
CA ASP A 64 -21.81 10.94 7.06
C ASP A 64 -20.29 10.86 7.30
N VAL A 65 -19.68 9.70 7.01
CA VAL A 65 -18.23 9.51 7.11
C VAL A 65 -17.49 10.32 6.03
N GLU A 66 -18.01 10.37 4.80
CA GLU A 66 -17.48 11.19 3.72
C GLU A 66 -17.45 12.68 4.12
N ASP A 67 -18.54 13.20 4.69
CA ASP A 67 -18.61 14.59 5.14
C ASP A 67 -17.62 14.87 6.30
N MET A 68 -17.37 13.87 7.16
CA MET A 68 -16.32 13.97 8.20
C MET A 68 -14.89 13.97 7.62
N ILE A 69 -14.67 13.29 6.49
CA ILE A 69 -13.38 13.33 5.78
C ILE A 69 -13.19 14.69 5.11
N ASP A 70 -14.24 15.24 4.49
CA ASP A 70 -14.20 16.58 3.91
C ASP A 70 -13.91 17.65 4.97
N ASP A 71 -14.53 17.55 6.15
CA ASP A 71 -14.19 18.39 7.31
C ASP A 71 -12.72 18.25 7.74
N HIS A 72 -12.20 17.02 7.76
CA HIS A 72 -10.78 16.77 8.07
C HIS A 72 -9.83 17.39 7.04
N ILE A 73 -10.16 17.30 5.74
CA ILE A 73 -9.39 17.93 4.66
C ILE A 73 -9.36 19.45 4.83
N ASN A 74 -10.50 20.07 5.12
CA ASN A 74 -10.55 21.52 5.35
C ASN A 74 -9.65 21.94 6.54
N HIS A 75 -9.72 21.21 7.66
CA HIS A 75 -8.83 21.46 8.80
C HIS A 75 -7.35 21.21 8.45
N GLN A 76 -7.04 20.21 7.62
CA GLN A 76 -5.69 19.92 7.16
C GLN A 76 -5.12 21.09 6.34
N ASP A 77 -5.92 21.64 5.42
CA ASP A 77 -5.52 22.75 4.58
C ASP A 77 -5.26 24.04 5.41
N ASP A 78 -5.96 24.21 6.53
CA ASP A 78 -5.73 25.28 7.51
C ASP A 78 -4.60 24.98 8.51
N GLY A 79 -3.97 23.80 8.46
CA GLY A 79 -2.96 23.35 9.43
C GLY A 79 -3.51 23.01 10.83
N LEU A 80 -4.82 22.79 10.92
CA LEU A 80 -5.60 22.51 12.14
C LEU A 80 -6.13 21.07 12.19
N GLN A 81 -5.56 20.12 11.46
CA GLN A 81 -6.05 18.73 11.34
C GLN A 81 -6.27 18.03 12.69
N LEU A 82 -5.51 18.41 13.73
CA LEU A 82 -5.65 17.89 15.10
C LEU A 82 -6.99 18.25 15.77
N GLN A 83 -7.70 19.25 15.24
CA GLN A 83 -8.97 19.75 15.78
C GLN A 83 -10.20 19.13 15.12
N SER A 84 -10.03 18.46 13.97
CA SER A 84 -11.14 17.81 13.26
C SER A 84 -11.80 16.70 14.09
N LYS A 85 -13.12 16.54 13.91
CA LYS A 85 -13.88 15.48 14.60
C LYS A 85 -13.36 14.09 14.26
N LEU A 86 -12.97 13.87 13.00
CA LEU A 86 -12.45 12.59 12.55
C LEU A 86 -11.16 12.20 13.29
N LYS A 87 -10.25 13.16 13.51
CA LYS A 87 -9.00 12.92 14.26
C LYS A 87 -9.25 12.57 15.72
N LEU A 88 -10.28 13.14 16.34
CA LEU A 88 -10.68 12.80 17.72
C LEU A 88 -11.22 11.36 17.82
N LEU A 89 -12.05 10.93 16.86
CA LEU A 89 -12.65 9.60 16.87
C LEU A 89 -11.66 8.51 16.43
N VAL A 90 -10.77 8.83 15.50
CA VAL A 90 -9.75 7.92 14.97
C VAL A 90 -8.38 8.59 15.06
N PRO A 91 -7.72 8.57 16.24
CA PRO A 91 -6.44 9.27 16.46
C PRO A 91 -5.31 8.88 15.51
N SER A 92 -5.37 7.68 14.93
CA SER A 92 -4.39 7.18 13.96
C SER A 92 -4.61 7.68 12.53
N ILE A 93 -5.70 8.40 12.24
CA ILE A 93 -5.98 8.90 10.89
C ILE A 93 -4.87 9.84 10.42
N GLY A 94 -4.45 9.64 9.17
CA GLY A 94 -3.46 10.47 8.49
C GLY A 94 -4.11 11.54 7.64
N ASN A 95 -3.32 12.09 6.72
CA ASN A 95 -3.77 13.09 5.76
C ASN A 95 -4.60 12.46 4.65
N PHE A 96 -5.50 13.25 4.07
CA PHE A 96 -6.21 12.89 2.84
C PHE A 96 -5.79 13.82 1.71
N PHE A 97 -5.55 13.25 0.53
CA PHE A 97 -5.11 13.99 -0.66
C PHE A 97 -6.26 14.35 -1.60
N THR A 98 -7.37 13.64 -1.50
CA THR A 98 -8.57 13.82 -2.33
C THR A 98 -9.80 13.62 -1.48
N ARG A 99 -10.92 14.23 -1.88
CA ARG A 99 -12.25 13.86 -1.36
C ARG A 99 -12.53 12.39 -1.66
N LEU A 100 -13.26 11.73 -0.77
CA LEU A 100 -13.58 10.30 -0.88
C LEU A 100 -15.10 10.11 -0.98
N PRO A 101 -15.67 9.91 -2.19
CA PRO A 101 -17.11 9.72 -2.38
C PRO A 101 -17.57 8.33 -1.87
N LEU A 102 -17.54 8.12 -0.55
CA LEU A 102 -17.77 6.83 0.08
C LEU A 102 -19.16 6.27 -0.17
N ALA A 103 -20.19 7.13 -0.24
CA ALA A 103 -21.56 6.66 -0.48
C ALA A 103 -21.69 6.06 -1.89
N GLU A 104 -21.08 6.70 -2.89
CA GLU A 104 -21.09 6.20 -4.28
C GLU A 104 -20.17 4.99 -4.45
N ALA A 105 -18.99 5.00 -3.82
CA ALA A 105 -18.10 3.84 -3.81
C ALA A 105 -18.74 2.61 -3.14
N PHE A 106 -19.50 2.83 -2.06
CA PHE A 106 -20.28 1.77 -1.43
C PHE A 106 -21.33 1.20 -2.37
N LYS A 107 -22.15 2.04 -3.02
CA LYS A 107 -23.17 1.57 -3.98
C LYS A 107 -22.55 0.76 -5.11
N TYR A 108 -21.41 1.21 -5.63
CA TYR A 108 -20.64 0.50 -6.65
C TYR A 108 -20.23 -0.90 -6.16
N GLN A 109 -19.54 -1.00 -5.02
CA GLN A 109 -19.12 -2.30 -4.47
C GLN A 109 -20.30 -3.18 -4.04
N ASP A 110 -21.40 -2.60 -3.54
CA ASP A 110 -22.61 -3.33 -3.19
C ASP A 110 -23.28 -3.96 -4.42
N SER A 111 -23.23 -3.29 -5.57
CA SER A 111 -23.75 -3.84 -6.84
C SER A 111 -22.97 -5.07 -7.33
N LEU A 112 -21.68 -5.17 -6.97
CA LEU A 112 -20.80 -6.28 -7.35
C LEU A 112 -20.83 -7.42 -6.31
N ARG A 113 -20.91 -7.06 -5.03
CA ARG A 113 -20.65 -7.98 -3.90
C ARG A 113 -21.88 -8.26 -3.03
N PHE A 114 -23.00 -7.62 -3.34
CA PHE A 114 -24.30 -7.79 -2.68
C PHE A 114 -24.17 -7.71 -1.15
N ILE A 115 -23.39 -6.75 -0.64
CA ILE A 115 -23.09 -6.55 0.78
C ILE A 115 -24.39 -6.40 1.57
N SER A 116 -25.30 -5.54 1.09
CA SER A 116 -26.60 -5.25 1.70
C SER A 116 -27.58 -6.42 1.64
N SER A 117 -27.32 -7.43 0.80
CA SER A 117 -28.19 -8.60 0.65
C SER A 117 -27.87 -9.70 1.65
N ARG A 118 -26.74 -9.60 2.38
CA ARG A 118 -26.33 -10.61 3.36
C ARG A 118 -27.24 -10.56 4.60
N ARG A 119 -27.53 -11.73 5.18
CA ARG A 119 -28.41 -11.86 6.38
C ARG A 119 -27.75 -12.50 7.59
N PHE A 120 -26.60 -13.14 7.39
CA PHE A 120 -25.85 -13.84 8.43
C PHE A 120 -24.44 -13.30 8.64
N VAL A 121 -23.93 -12.55 7.66
CA VAL A 121 -22.57 -12.03 7.64
C VAL A 121 -22.64 -10.51 7.47
N PRO A 122 -22.22 -9.72 8.48
CA PRO A 122 -22.16 -8.27 8.35
C PRO A 122 -21.07 -7.84 7.36
N PRO A 123 -21.04 -6.56 6.94
CA PRO A 123 -19.91 -5.99 6.23
C PRO A 123 -18.59 -6.32 6.97
N SER A 124 -17.66 -6.91 6.24
CA SER A 124 -16.36 -7.36 6.74
C SER A 124 -15.30 -6.27 6.60
N PHE A 125 -14.13 -6.46 7.21
CA PHE A 125 -12.98 -5.58 7.03
C PHE A 125 -12.61 -5.43 5.55
N ASN A 126 -12.65 -6.54 4.79
CA ASN A 126 -12.35 -6.53 3.36
C ASN A 126 -13.40 -5.77 2.54
N ASP A 127 -14.68 -5.85 2.90
CA ASP A 127 -15.71 -5.05 2.21
C ASP A 127 -15.42 -3.55 2.37
N ILE A 128 -15.09 -3.10 3.59
CA ILE A 128 -14.76 -1.69 3.85
C ILE A 128 -13.46 -1.29 3.14
N ARG A 129 -12.43 -2.14 3.17
CA ARG A 129 -11.16 -1.92 2.45
C ARG A 129 -11.39 -1.68 0.96
N LEU A 130 -12.20 -2.51 0.32
CA LEU A 130 -12.50 -2.40 -1.10
C LEU A 130 -13.33 -1.16 -1.43
N ILE A 131 -14.30 -0.80 -0.57
CA ILE A 131 -15.05 0.46 -0.70
C ILE A 131 -14.10 1.67 -0.62
N LEU A 132 -13.15 1.66 0.32
CA LEU A 132 -12.15 2.72 0.43
C LEU A 132 -11.20 2.77 -0.78
N ASN A 133 -10.81 1.62 -1.33
CA ASN A 133 -10.05 1.57 -2.58
C ASN A 133 -10.84 2.24 -3.71
N THR A 134 -12.10 1.86 -3.93
CA THR A 134 -12.94 2.48 -4.96
C THR A 134 -13.13 3.98 -4.73
N ALA A 135 -13.36 4.42 -3.50
CA ALA A 135 -13.51 5.85 -3.19
C ALA A 135 -12.22 6.64 -3.47
N GLN A 136 -11.06 6.06 -3.15
CA GLN A 136 -9.76 6.65 -3.49
C GLN A 136 -9.55 6.75 -5.01
N ILE A 137 -9.91 5.71 -5.77
CA ILE A 137 -9.85 5.72 -7.23
C ILE A 137 -10.75 6.81 -7.80
N MET A 138 -12.01 6.90 -7.34
CA MET A 138 -12.95 7.95 -7.73
C MET A 138 -12.41 9.34 -7.41
N GLY A 139 -11.82 9.53 -6.21
CA GLY A 139 -11.22 10.78 -5.77
C GLY A 139 -10.05 11.23 -6.65
N VAL A 140 -9.12 10.32 -6.95
CA VAL A 140 -7.98 10.57 -7.85
C VAL A 140 -8.44 10.89 -9.27
N ALA A 141 -9.39 10.11 -9.81
CA ALA A 141 -9.94 10.34 -11.15
C ALA A 141 -10.63 11.72 -11.24
N ALA A 142 -11.34 12.14 -10.19
CA ALA A 142 -11.95 13.46 -10.11
C ALA A 142 -10.91 14.59 -10.02
N ALA A 143 -9.82 14.39 -9.26
CA ALA A 143 -8.79 15.39 -9.01
C ALA A 143 -7.96 15.78 -10.24
N GLY A 144 -7.84 14.92 -11.25
CA GLY A 144 -7.05 15.25 -12.44
C GLY A 144 -6.73 14.05 -13.31
N ALA A 145 -5.71 14.19 -14.15
CA ALA A 145 -5.01 13.04 -14.71
C ALA A 145 -4.04 12.49 -13.65
N LEU A 146 -3.93 11.15 -13.56
CA LEU A 146 -2.97 10.53 -12.67
C LEU A 146 -1.56 10.71 -13.24
N ASP A 147 -0.73 11.43 -12.49
CA ASP A 147 0.64 11.72 -12.91
C ASP A 147 1.58 10.57 -12.57
N LEU A 148 1.39 9.93 -11.42
CA LEU A 148 2.28 8.88 -10.93
C LEU A 148 1.48 7.74 -10.29
N ALA A 149 1.67 6.52 -10.79
CA ALA A 149 1.30 5.29 -10.11
C ALA A 149 2.57 4.63 -9.58
N THR A 150 2.58 4.31 -8.30
CA THR A 150 3.65 3.51 -7.69
C THR A 150 3.10 2.17 -7.25
N PHE A 151 3.92 1.13 -7.35
CA PHE A 151 3.55 -0.24 -7.03
C PHE A 151 4.60 -0.84 -6.12
N ASP A 152 4.13 -1.53 -5.09
CA ASP A 152 4.96 -2.53 -4.44
C ASP A 152 5.24 -3.70 -5.37
N GLY A 153 6.35 -4.41 -5.14
CA GLY A 153 6.69 -5.62 -5.87
C GLY A 153 5.94 -6.84 -5.31
N ASP A 154 6.51 -7.43 -4.26
CA ASP A 154 6.04 -8.69 -3.67
C ASP A 154 4.59 -8.57 -3.16
N VAL A 155 3.80 -9.62 -3.41
CA VAL A 155 2.38 -9.75 -3.02
C VAL A 155 1.44 -8.70 -3.65
N THR A 156 1.97 -7.82 -4.51
CA THR A 156 1.21 -6.81 -5.25
C THR A 156 1.26 -7.05 -6.76
N LEU A 157 2.45 -7.14 -7.35
CA LEU A 157 2.62 -7.41 -8.78
C LEU A 157 2.78 -8.90 -9.08
N TYR A 158 3.42 -9.62 -8.16
CA TYR A 158 3.70 -11.05 -8.25
C TYR A 158 3.65 -11.67 -6.86
N ASP A 159 3.51 -13.00 -6.79
CA ASP A 159 3.53 -13.71 -5.51
C ASP A 159 4.88 -13.53 -4.80
N ASP A 160 4.85 -13.64 -3.47
CA ASP A 160 6.02 -13.55 -2.59
C ASP A 160 7.22 -14.37 -3.09
N GLY A 161 8.34 -13.68 -3.35
CA GLY A 161 9.59 -14.28 -3.79
C GLY A 161 9.62 -14.74 -5.26
N LYS A 162 8.56 -14.47 -6.03
CA LYS A 162 8.51 -14.76 -7.48
C LYS A 162 8.89 -13.57 -8.33
N SER A 163 8.90 -13.79 -9.65
CA SER A 163 9.12 -12.78 -10.68
C SER A 163 7.82 -12.42 -11.40
N LEU A 164 7.81 -11.28 -12.06
CA LEU A 164 6.74 -10.83 -12.93
C LEU A 164 6.86 -11.51 -14.30
N GLU A 165 6.11 -12.58 -14.49
CA GLU A 165 6.10 -13.38 -15.71
C GLU A 165 5.40 -12.63 -16.88
N PRO A 166 5.81 -12.85 -18.15
CA PRO A 166 5.26 -12.14 -19.32
C PRO A 166 3.75 -12.29 -19.55
N ASP A 167 3.15 -13.38 -19.08
CA ASP A 167 1.72 -13.67 -19.19
C ASP A 167 0.89 -13.04 -18.06
N ASN A 168 1.53 -12.38 -17.09
CA ASN A 168 0.84 -11.77 -15.97
C ASN A 168 -0.07 -10.60 -16.46
N PRO A 169 -1.39 -10.66 -16.20
CA PRO A 169 -2.34 -9.69 -16.71
C PRO A 169 -2.09 -8.25 -16.24
N VAL A 170 -1.39 -8.05 -15.11
CA VAL A 170 -1.06 -6.71 -14.59
C VAL A 170 -0.23 -5.89 -15.57
N ILE A 171 0.63 -6.54 -16.37
CA ILE A 171 1.54 -5.89 -17.33
C ILE A 171 0.74 -5.03 -18.32
N THR A 172 -0.34 -5.60 -18.88
CA THR A 172 -1.20 -4.88 -19.84
C THR A 172 -1.86 -3.64 -19.25
N ARG A 173 -2.18 -3.66 -17.94
CA ARG A 173 -2.78 -2.51 -17.24
C ARG A 173 -1.74 -1.44 -16.94
N ILE A 174 -0.52 -1.83 -16.58
CA ILE A 174 0.60 -0.89 -16.41
C ILE A 174 0.91 -0.20 -17.74
N ILE A 175 0.91 -0.95 -18.86
CA ILE A 175 1.09 -0.38 -20.20
C ILE A 175 -0.04 0.59 -20.55
N ASP A 176 -1.32 0.30 -20.22
CA ASP A 176 -2.43 1.25 -20.44
C ASP A 176 -2.20 2.57 -19.67
N LEU A 177 -1.78 2.50 -18.39
CA LEU A 177 -1.41 3.70 -17.62
C LEU A 177 -0.27 4.49 -18.28
N MET A 178 0.80 3.80 -18.71
CA MET A 178 1.93 4.45 -19.39
C MET A 178 1.51 5.12 -20.70
N SER A 179 0.59 4.50 -21.45
CA SER A 179 0.05 5.05 -22.71
C SER A 179 -0.73 6.35 -22.51
N ARG A 180 -1.24 6.57 -21.29
CA ARG A 180 -1.91 7.81 -20.84
C ARG A 180 -0.94 8.83 -20.22
N ASN A 181 0.36 8.61 -20.37
CA ASN A 181 1.45 9.41 -19.78
C ASN A 181 1.56 9.35 -18.25
N THR A 182 0.88 8.41 -17.59
CA THR A 182 1.12 8.14 -16.16
C THR A 182 2.52 7.57 -15.98
N LYS A 183 3.27 8.14 -15.05
CA LYS A 183 4.59 7.66 -14.64
C LYS A 183 4.44 6.47 -13.71
N ILE A 184 5.34 5.51 -13.78
CA ILE A 184 5.32 4.25 -13.03
C ILE A 184 6.58 4.17 -12.17
N GLY A 185 6.39 3.99 -10.86
CA GLY A 185 7.47 3.69 -9.93
C GLY A 185 7.27 2.33 -9.27
N ILE A 186 8.20 1.39 -9.45
CA ILE A 186 8.18 0.12 -8.71
C ILE A 186 9.00 0.30 -7.44
N VAL A 187 8.36 0.36 -6.27
CA VAL A 187 9.00 0.62 -4.97
C VAL A 187 9.06 -0.68 -4.18
N THR A 188 10.25 -1.26 -4.03
CA THR A 188 10.43 -2.59 -3.41
C THR A 188 11.41 -2.56 -2.26
N ALA A 189 11.17 -3.39 -1.23
CA ALA A 189 12.12 -3.63 -0.15
C ALA A 189 13.39 -4.36 -0.63
N ALA A 190 13.33 -5.05 -1.77
CA ALA A 190 14.51 -5.68 -2.35
C ALA A 190 15.57 -4.63 -2.71
N GLY A 191 16.67 -4.62 -1.97
CA GLY A 191 17.82 -3.73 -2.16
C GLY A 191 19.01 -4.45 -2.79
N TYR A 192 19.24 -4.21 -4.08
CA TYR A 192 20.37 -4.65 -4.87
C TYR A 192 21.10 -3.44 -5.48
N THR A 193 22.40 -3.58 -5.69
CA THR A 193 23.21 -2.59 -6.39
C THR A 193 23.24 -2.84 -7.90
N GLU A 194 22.90 -4.06 -8.33
CA GLU A 194 22.96 -4.51 -9.71
C GLU A 194 21.58 -4.46 -10.40
N ALA A 195 21.55 -3.91 -11.61
CA ALA A 195 20.34 -3.87 -12.45
C ALA A 195 19.82 -5.28 -12.81
N GLU A 196 20.72 -6.25 -12.97
CA GLU A 196 20.41 -7.65 -13.31
C GLU A 196 19.40 -8.27 -12.33
N ARG A 197 19.58 -8.03 -11.02
CA ARG A 197 18.70 -8.58 -9.98
C ARG A 197 17.28 -8.02 -10.03
N TYR A 198 17.15 -6.74 -10.37
CA TYR A 198 15.83 -6.14 -10.59
C TYR A 198 15.20 -6.65 -11.89
N PHE A 199 16.00 -6.85 -12.93
CA PHE A 199 15.55 -7.45 -14.18
C PHE A 199 15.02 -8.87 -13.96
N GLU A 200 15.73 -9.74 -13.24
CA GLU A 200 15.27 -11.10 -12.90
C GLU A 200 13.86 -11.11 -12.29
N ARG A 201 13.52 -10.08 -11.50
CA ARG A 201 12.20 -9.94 -10.85
C ARG A 201 11.14 -9.29 -11.75
N LEU A 202 11.53 -8.46 -12.71
CA LEU A 202 10.62 -7.59 -13.48
C LEU A 202 10.66 -7.82 -15.00
N TYR A 203 11.36 -8.87 -15.47
CA TYR A 203 11.66 -9.07 -16.88
C TYR A 203 10.40 -9.07 -17.76
N GLY A 204 9.30 -9.69 -17.33
CA GLY A 204 8.05 -9.71 -18.10
C GLY A 204 7.51 -8.31 -18.40
N LEU A 205 7.58 -7.38 -17.45
CA LEU A 205 7.17 -5.98 -17.68
C LEU A 205 8.20 -5.22 -18.52
N LEU A 206 9.49 -5.36 -18.22
CA LEU A 206 10.55 -4.60 -18.91
C LEU A 206 10.62 -4.97 -20.40
N GLU A 207 10.51 -6.26 -20.71
CA GLU A 207 10.46 -6.76 -22.09
C GLU A 207 9.15 -6.36 -22.78
N ALA A 208 8.01 -6.41 -22.09
CA ALA A 208 6.75 -5.93 -22.66
C ALA A 208 6.79 -4.43 -23.00
N ILE A 209 7.48 -3.60 -22.19
CA ILE A 209 7.70 -2.17 -22.52
C ILE A 209 8.62 -2.04 -23.73
N ARG A 210 9.71 -2.83 -23.80
CA ARG A 210 10.63 -2.84 -24.95
C ARG A 210 9.88 -3.14 -26.24
N ASP A 211 9.06 -4.18 -26.22
CA ASP A 211 8.39 -4.75 -27.39
C ASP A 211 7.04 -4.08 -27.69
N SER A 212 6.56 -3.17 -26.81
CA SER A 212 5.30 -2.46 -27.01
C SER A 212 5.33 -1.58 -28.26
N GLU A 213 4.32 -1.76 -29.10
CA GLU A 213 3.97 -0.89 -30.23
C GLU A 213 2.98 0.22 -29.85
N VAL A 214 2.38 0.13 -28.66
CA VAL A 214 1.42 1.11 -28.14
C VAL A 214 2.13 2.32 -27.53
N LEU A 215 3.25 2.09 -26.86
CA LEU A 215 4.00 3.14 -26.17
C LEU A 215 4.93 3.89 -27.12
N THR A 216 4.89 5.22 -27.05
CA THR A 216 5.94 6.05 -27.68
C THR A 216 7.28 5.83 -27.00
N ILE A 217 8.38 6.20 -27.67
CA ILE A 217 9.73 6.13 -27.08
C ILE A 217 9.79 6.91 -25.75
N GLU A 218 9.20 8.11 -25.70
CA GLU A 218 9.12 8.91 -24.48
C GLU A 218 8.33 8.18 -23.38
N GLN A 219 7.21 7.53 -23.74
CA GLN A 219 6.40 6.80 -22.78
C GLN A 219 7.11 5.56 -22.22
N LYS A 220 8.00 4.91 -22.98
CA LYS A 220 8.81 3.80 -22.46
C LYS A 220 9.71 4.24 -21.29
N HIS A 221 10.14 5.50 -21.27
CA HIS A 221 10.91 6.08 -20.16
C HIS A 221 10.06 6.55 -18.97
N ASN A 222 8.75 6.26 -18.96
CA ASN A 222 7.87 6.55 -17.82
C ASN A 222 8.01 5.53 -16.69
N LEU A 223 9.03 4.67 -16.68
CA LEU A 223 9.25 3.66 -15.64
C LEU A 223 10.56 3.91 -14.88
N VAL A 224 10.48 3.86 -13.55
CA VAL A 224 11.63 3.72 -12.64
C VAL A 224 11.41 2.59 -11.65
N VAL A 225 12.53 2.03 -11.16
CA VAL A 225 12.55 1.05 -10.06
C VAL A 225 13.28 1.68 -8.88
N MET A 226 12.59 1.77 -7.75
CA MET A 226 13.10 2.21 -6.47
C MET A 226 13.34 0.99 -5.57
N GLY A 227 14.60 0.62 -5.44
CA GLY A 227 15.08 -0.52 -4.67
C GLY A 227 15.49 -0.18 -3.24
N GLY A 228 15.40 -1.18 -2.36
CA GLY A 228 15.72 -1.05 -0.93
C GLY A 228 14.89 0.04 -0.26
N GLU A 229 13.60 0.08 -0.58
CA GLU A 229 12.59 1.09 -0.20
C GLU A 229 12.84 2.50 -0.74
N SER A 230 14.04 3.05 -0.56
CA SER A 230 14.40 4.42 -0.96
C SER A 230 15.91 4.59 -1.23
N ASN A 231 16.60 3.50 -1.59
CA ASN A 231 18.06 3.45 -1.53
C ASN A 231 18.75 3.39 -2.89
N PHE A 232 18.13 2.75 -3.88
CA PHE A 232 18.69 2.59 -5.22
C PHE A 232 17.64 2.94 -6.28
N LEU A 233 17.98 3.84 -7.20
CA LEU A 233 17.07 4.23 -8.29
C LEU A 233 17.63 3.70 -9.60
N PHE A 234 16.78 3.04 -10.37
CA PHE A 234 17.06 2.62 -11.73
C PHE A 234 16.02 3.20 -12.67
N GLU A 235 16.47 3.69 -13.82
CA GLU A 235 15.59 4.13 -14.89
C GLU A 235 15.52 3.11 -16.02
N TYR A 236 14.38 3.06 -16.71
CA TYR A 236 14.26 2.24 -17.91
C TYR A 236 15.17 2.76 -19.03
N SER A 237 15.98 1.88 -19.61
CA SER A 237 16.95 2.19 -20.67
C SER A 237 17.00 1.05 -21.68
N ILE A 238 16.47 1.28 -22.89
CA ILE A 238 16.42 0.26 -23.96
C ILE A 238 17.81 -0.20 -24.42
N SER A 239 18.83 0.63 -24.24
CA SER A 239 20.22 0.33 -24.57
C SER A 239 20.95 -0.48 -23.50
N SER A 240 20.40 -0.58 -22.28
CA SER A 240 21.01 -1.35 -21.20
C SER A 240 20.75 -2.85 -21.38
N PRO A 241 21.74 -3.73 -21.12
CA PRO A 241 21.56 -5.19 -21.21
C PRO A 241 20.39 -5.74 -20.39
N HIS A 242 20.07 -5.08 -19.28
CA HIS A 242 19.00 -5.48 -18.35
C HIS A 242 17.82 -4.51 -18.38
N LEU A 243 17.73 -3.68 -19.43
CA LEU A 243 16.69 -2.65 -19.63
C LEU A 243 16.58 -1.62 -18.50
N LEU A 244 17.54 -1.61 -17.59
CA LEU A 244 17.62 -0.76 -16.40
C LEU A 244 19.01 -0.17 -16.30
N GLU A 245 19.09 1.13 -16.00
CA GLU A 245 20.33 1.86 -15.80
C GLU A 245 20.34 2.49 -14.42
N TRP A 246 21.46 2.35 -13.71
CA TRP A 246 21.61 2.91 -12.37
C TRP A 246 21.67 4.43 -12.42
N VAL A 247 20.85 5.09 -11.60
CA VAL A 247 20.83 6.54 -11.50
C VAL A 247 21.66 6.99 -10.29
N PRO A 248 22.68 7.85 -10.47
CA PRO A 248 23.53 8.29 -9.38
C PRO A 248 22.77 8.92 -8.22
N ARG A 249 22.98 8.41 -6.99
CA ARG A 249 22.24 8.83 -5.79
C ARG A 249 22.04 10.35 -5.64
N ARG A 250 23.10 11.12 -5.88
CA ARG A 250 23.08 12.60 -5.72
C ARG A 250 22.12 13.31 -6.68
N SER A 251 21.67 12.68 -7.76
CA SER A 251 20.78 13.32 -8.74
C SER A 251 19.29 13.22 -8.39
N TRP A 252 18.91 12.45 -7.36
CA TRP A 252 17.49 12.16 -7.08
C TRP A 252 17.10 12.17 -5.60
N ILE A 253 18.07 12.11 -4.68
CA ILE A 253 17.77 12.17 -3.25
C ILE A 253 17.03 13.46 -2.87
N LEU A 254 16.19 13.35 -1.84
CA LEU A 254 15.51 14.50 -1.25
C LEU A 254 16.48 15.28 -0.35
N ASP A 255 16.17 16.55 -0.10
CA ASP A 255 17.01 17.42 0.72
C ASP A 255 17.18 16.88 2.14
N GLU A 256 16.14 16.27 2.71
CA GLU A 256 16.17 15.65 4.03
C GLU A 256 17.11 14.44 4.06
N MET A 257 17.23 13.70 2.95
CA MET A 257 18.12 12.54 2.83
C MET A 257 19.60 12.94 2.82
N LEU A 258 19.93 14.21 2.52
CA LEU A 258 21.30 14.71 2.59
C LEU A 258 21.84 14.70 4.02
N SER A 259 20.95 14.77 5.02
CA SER A 259 21.31 14.72 6.44
C SER A 259 21.67 13.31 6.93
N TRP A 260 21.39 12.27 6.14
CA TRP A 260 21.65 10.87 6.48
C TRP A 260 23.12 10.52 6.29
N SER A 261 23.95 11.07 7.18
CA SER A 261 25.40 10.87 7.15
C SER A 261 25.80 9.44 7.51
N GLU A 262 26.94 9.00 6.98
CA GLU A 262 27.49 7.67 7.22
C GLU A 262 27.59 7.31 8.72
N PRO A 263 28.05 8.19 9.63
CA PRO A 263 28.09 7.88 11.06
C PRO A 263 26.71 7.61 11.67
N VAL A 264 25.66 8.30 11.20
CA VAL A 264 24.28 8.11 11.70
C VAL A 264 23.71 6.80 11.17
N ILE A 265 23.99 6.47 9.90
CA ILE A 265 23.59 5.20 9.28
C ILE A 265 24.22 4.03 10.04
N GLN A 266 25.55 4.07 10.25
CA GLN A 266 26.24 3.00 10.97
C GLN A 266 25.73 2.87 12.40
N ALA A 267 25.51 3.98 13.12
CA ALA A 267 24.97 3.94 14.47
C ALA A 267 23.57 3.29 14.56
N LEU A 268 22.70 3.50 13.57
CA LEU A 268 21.39 2.85 13.52
C LEU A 268 21.52 1.37 13.23
N LEU A 269 22.27 1.02 12.19
CA LEU A 269 22.44 -0.36 11.77
C LEU A 269 23.18 -1.19 12.85
N ASP A 270 24.16 -0.63 13.56
CA ASP A 270 24.83 -1.31 14.69
C ASP A 270 23.86 -1.60 15.83
N LYS A 271 22.94 -0.68 16.11
CA LYS A 271 21.90 -0.87 17.12
C LYS A 271 20.89 -1.94 16.69
N ALA A 272 20.52 -1.94 15.42
CA ALA A 272 19.63 -2.95 14.82
C ALA A 272 20.28 -4.33 14.84
N GLU A 273 21.56 -4.43 14.45
CA GLU A 273 22.35 -5.65 14.46
C GLU A 273 22.50 -6.22 15.88
N ALA A 274 22.78 -5.38 16.87
CA ALA A 274 22.83 -5.81 18.26
C ALA A 274 21.48 -6.39 18.73
N ALA A 275 20.37 -5.70 18.41
CA ALA A 275 19.03 -6.18 18.74
C ALA A 275 18.69 -7.51 18.04
N LEU A 276 19.07 -7.67 16.76
CA LEU A 276 18.90 -8.92 16.03
C LEU A 276 19.69 -10.06 16.69
N ASN A 277 20.95 -9.84 17.05
CA ASN A 277 21.78 -10.84 17.74
C ASN A 277 21.20 -11.26 19.10
N GLU A 278 20.63 -10.31 19.86
CA GLU A 278 19.91 -10.61 21.10
C GLU A 278 18.68 -11.50 20.83
N CYS A 279 17.87 -11.19 19.80
CA CYS A 279 16.74 -12.02 19.39
C CYS A 279 17.17 -13.43 18.95
N ILE A 280 18.24 -13.56 18.15
CA ILE A 280 18.80 -14.85 17.73
C ILE A 280 19.13 -15.71 18.96
N THR A 281 19.77 -15.10 19.96
CA THR A 281 20.16 -15.79 21.20
C THR A 281 18.94 -16.18 22.04
N HIS A 282 18.04 -15.23 22.31
CA HIS A 282 16.88 -15.44 23.19
C HIS A 282 15.87 -16.44 22.62
N LEU A 283 15.66 -16.41 21.30
CA LEU A 283 14.73 -17.30 20.61
C LEU A 283 15.41 -18.57 20.08
N SER A 284 16.73 -18.73 20.30
CA SER A 284 17.54 -19.86 19.80
C SER A 284 17.38 -20.07 18.29
N LEU A 285 17.36 -18.97 17.51
CA LEU A 285 17.18 -19.02 16.07
C LEU A 285 18.44 -19.54 15.38
N SER A 286 18.27 -20.49 14.46
CA SER A 286 19.34 -20.87 13.53
C SER A 286 19.43 -19.83 12.41
N ALA A 287 19.99 -18.67 12.74
CA ALA A 287 20.03 -17.50 11.88
C ALA A 287 21.47 -17.01 11.63
N LEU A 288 21.68 -16.41 10.46
CA LEU A 288 22.86 -15.63 10.12
C LEU A 288 22.47 -14.17 9.96
N VAL A 289 23.27 -13.27 10.51
CA VAL A 289 23.12 -11.83 10.29
C VAL A 289 23.73 -11.46 8.93
N ILE A 290 22.99 -10.69 8.13
CA ILE A 290 23.46 -10.09 6.88
C ILE A 290 23.48 -8.57 7.07
N ARG A 291 24.65 -7.96 6.92
CA ARG A 291 24.86 -6.51 6.96
C ARG A 291 25.14 -5.98 5.54
N LYS A 292 24.36 -4.97 5.12
CA LYS A 292 24.48 -4.24 3.84
C LYS A 292 24.81 -2.76 4.12
N GLU A 293 25.04 -1.97 3.07
CA GLU A 293 25.31 -0.52 3.18
C GLU A 293 24.19 0.24 3.91
N ARG A 294 22.93 -0.12 3.65
CA ARG A 294 21.74 0.57 4.18
C ARG A 294 20.69 -0.35 4.77
N ALA A 295 21.08 -1.56 5.13
CA ALA A 295 20.19 -2.55 5.70
C ALA A 295 20.95 -3.54 6.57
N VAL A 296 20.27 -4.11 7.56
CA VAL A 296 20.76 -5.28 8.32
C VAL A 296 19.61 -6.21 8.61
N GLY A 297 19.84 -7.52 8.52
CA GLY A 297 18.78 -8.50 8.71
C GLY A 297 19.30 -9.86 9.11
N ILE A 298 18.37 -10.79 9.31
CA ILE A 298 18.66 -12.19 9.63
C ILE A 298 18.02 -13.11 8.59
N VAL A 299 18.77 -14.13 8.18
CA VAL A 299 18.29 -15.20 7.29
C VAL A 299 18.53 -16.57 7.92
N PRO A 300 17.83 -17.64 7.51
CA PRO A 300 18.10 -18.98 8.01
C PRO A 300 19.54 -19.43 7.69
N THR A 301 20.23 -20.03 8.66
CA THR A 301 21.60 -20.55 8.45
C THR A 301 21.64 -21.69 7.44
N ILE A 302 20.57 -22.47 7.36
CA ILE A 302 20.45 -23.64 6.48
C ILE A 302 19.53 -23.28 5.33
N GLN A 303 19.99 -23.49 4.09
CA GLN A 303 19.19 -23.27 2.90
C GLN A 303 17.91 -24.12 2.94
N GLY A 304 16.75 -23.48 2.75
CA GLY A 304 15.44 -24.13 2.80
C GLY A 304 14.85 -24.30 4.20
N ALA A 305 15.59 -23.98 5.27
CA ALA A 305 15.00 -23.89 6.60
C ALA A 305 14.02 -22.71 6.69
N LYS A 306 13.02 -22.84 7.55
CA LYS A 306 12.03 -21.80 7.81
C LYS A 306 12.01 -21.39 9.27
N PHE A 307 11.93 -20.09 9.51
CA PHE A 307 11.65 -19.58 10.84
C PHE A 307 10.15 -19.73 11.16
N PRO A 308 9.76 -19.99 12.42
CA PRO A 308 8.38 -19.83 12.84
C PRO A 308 7.96 -18.37 12.64
N ARG A 309 6.74 -18.16 12.12
CA ARG A 309 6.24 -16.81 11.84
C ARG A 309 6.21 -15.95 13.11
N GLU A 310 5.81 -16.55 14.23
CA GLU A 310 5.74 -15.88 15.53
C GLU A 310 7.11 -15.39 15.98
N SER A 311 8.18 -16.13 15.69
CA SER A 311 9.56 -15.71 16.00
C SER A 311 10.01 -14.54 15.13
N LEU A 312 9.59 -14.50 13.86
CA LEU A 312 9.85 -13.37 12.96
C LEU A 312 9.11 -12.11 13.44
N GLU A 313 7.83 -12.24 13.79
CA GLU A 313 7.05 -11.11 14.33
C GLU A 313 7.64 -10.61 15.65
N GLU A 314 7.99 -11.50 16.60
CA GLU A 314 8.65 -11.12 17.85
C GLU A 314 9.95 -10.36 17.58
N THR A 315 10.78 -10.85 16.67
CA THR A 315 12.05 -10.21 16.30
C THR A 315 11.83 -8.80 15.74
N VAL A 316 10.88 -8.64 14.80
CA VAL A 316 10.53 -7.33 14.24
C VAL A 316 10.06 -6.37 15.34
N LEU A 317 9.17 -6.84 16.22
CA LEU A 317 8.61 -6.04 17.31
C LEU A 317 9.69 -5.54 18.28
N VAL A 318 10.59 -6.43 18.69
CA VAL A 318 11.70 -6.10 19.59
C VAL A 318 12.65 -5.10 18.94
N VAL A 319 13.10 -5.38 17.72
CA VAL A 319 14.06 -4.52 17.00
C VAL A 319 13.46 -3.15 16.74
N GLN A 320 12.21 -3.09 16.27
CA GLN A 320 11.51 -1.83 16.06
C GLN A 320 11.41 -1.03 17.36
N LYS A 321 11.02 -1.67 18.47
CA LYS A 321 10.87 -0.98 19.75
C LYS A 321 12.20 -0.43 20.27
N ILE A 322 13.28 -1.20 20.15
CA ILE A 322 14.63 -0.77 20.55
C ILE A 322 15.07 0.45 19.73
N LEU A 323 14.85 0.42 18.41
CA LEU A 323 15.23 1.52 17.52
C LEU A 323 14.37 2.75 17.76
N GLU A 324 13.05 2.63 17.93
CA GLU A 324 12.15 3.74 18.26
C GLU A 324 12.53 4.47 19.57
N MET A 325 13.11 3.74 20.54
CA MET A 325 13.59 4.32 21.80
C MET A 325 15.01 4.91 21.70
N SER A 326 15.73 4.62 20.62
CA SER A 326 17.09 5.12 20.39
C SER A 326 17.09 6.58 19.91
N PRO A 327 18.05 7.42 20.32
CA PRO A 327 18.18 8.78 19.79
C PRO A 327 18.35 8.84 18.26
N VAL A 328 18.97 7.81 17.66
CA VAL A 328 19.29 7.77 16.22
C VAL A 328 18.05 7.73 15.32
N SER A 329 16.94 7.14 15.78
CA SER A 329 15.70 7.05 15.00
C SER A 329 14.96 8.38 14.90
N LYS A 330 15.35 9.39 15.69
CA LYS A 330 14.81 10.76 15.57
C LYS A 330 15.34 11.47 14.33
N THR A 331 16.50 11.07 13.84
CA THR A 331 17.20 11.72 12.73
C THR A 331 17.20 10.88 11.47
N LEU A 332 17.06 9.56 11.60
CA LEU A 332 17.14 8.63 10.48
C LEU A 332 15.90 7.73 10.48
N PRO A 333 15.03 7.83 9.46
CA PRO A 333 13.92 6.91 9.31
C PRO A 333 14.42 5.50 9.01
N PHE A 334 13.67 4.51 9.46
CA PHE A 334 13.94 3.10 9.22
C PHE A 334 12.64 2.32 9.09
N CYS A 335 12.72 1.15 8.46
CA CYS A 335 11.65 0.16 8.42
C CYS A 335 12.19 -1.18 8.90
N ALA A 336 11.56 -1.77 9.91
CA ALA A 336 11.80 -3.15 10.33
C ALA A 336 10.61 -4.00 9.92
N PHE A 337 10.84 -5.09 9.20
CA PHE A 337 9.76 -5.90 8.64
C PHE A 337 10.08 -7.39 8.59
N ASN A 338 9.01 -8.18 8.51
CA ASN A 338 9.04 -9.63 8.34
C ASN A 338 8.90 -9.93 6.85
N GLY A 339 9.95 -10.45 6.21
CA GLY A 339 9.94 -10.82 4.78
C GLY A 339 9.44 -12.25 4.52
N GLY A 340 8.65 -12.82 5.44
CA GLY A 340 8.04 -14.14 5.30
C GLY A 340 8.95 -15.29 5.74
N ASN A 341 10.26 -15.17 5.53
CA ASN A 341 11.25 -16.13 6.05
C ASN A 341 12.58 -15.48 6.50
N ASP A 342 12.61 -14.16 6.60
CA ASP A 342 13.71 -13.35 7.10
C ASP A 342 13.16 -12.12 7.83
N VAL A 343 14.05 -11.40 8.53
CA VAL A 343 13.74 -10.09 9.11
C VAL A 343 14.81 -9.12 8.64
N PHE A 344 14.39 -7.97 8.12
CA PHE A 344 15.30 -6.90 7.71
C PHE A 344 14.91 -5.58 8.36
N VAL A 345 15.94 -4.77 8.62
CA VAL A 345 15.86 -3.36 8.99
C VAL A 345 16.53 -2.56 7.89
N ASP A 346 15.73 -1.80 7.16
CA ASP A 346 16.18 -0.93 6.08
C ASP A 346 16.22 0.53 6.54
N ILE A 347 17.20 1.29 6.06
CA ILE A 347 17.22 2.75 6.21
C ILE A 347 16.23 3.37 5.22
N GLY A 348 15.36 4.24 5.71
CA GLY A 348 14.23 4.79 4.97
C GLY A 348 12.97 3.94 5.08
N ASP A 349 11.94 4.35 4.36
CA ASP A 349 10.71 3.57 4.19
C ASP A 349 10.07 3.86 2.81
N LYS A 350 9.07 3.09 2.38
CA LYS A 350 8.40 3.29 1.08
C LYS A 350 7.80 4.69 0.87
N SER A 351 7.49 5.45 1.92
CA SER A 351 7.05 6.84 1.74
C SER A 351 8.16 7.71 1.14
N TRP A 352 9.40 7.49 1.53
CA TRP A 352 10.56 8.14 0.92
C TRP A 352 10.76 7.69 -0.53
N GLY A 353 10.55 6.40 -0.82
CA GLY A 353 10.60 5.89 -2.19
C GLY A 353 9.56 6.54 -3.10
N VAL A 354 8.33 6.69 -2.62
CA VAL A 354 7.25 7.39 -3.36
C VAL A 354 7.56 8.88 -3.52
N LEU A 355 8.05 9.57 -2.48
CA LEU A 355 8.47 10.98 -2.56
C LEU A 355 9.61 11.18 -3.58
N VAL A 356 10.58 10.28 -3.62
CA VAL A 356 11.65 10.31 -4.64
C VAL A 356 11.04 10.14 -6.03
N CYS A 357 10.12 9.21 -6.24
CA CYS A 357 9.45 9.06 -7.54
C CYS A 357 8.69 10.34 -7.94
N GLN A 358 7.96 10.95 -6.99
CA GLN A 358 7.26 12.23 -7.20
C GLN A 358 8.24 13.34 -7.61
N LYS A 359 9.35 13.51 -6.88
CA LYS A 359 10.38 14.50 -7.20
C LYS A 359 11.04 14.21 -8.54
N TYR A 360 11.51 12.99 -8.75
CA TYR A 360 12.29 12.60 -9.92
C TYR A 360 11.52 12.83 -11.23
N PHE A 361 10.27 12.37 -11.29
CA PHE A 361 9.44 12.63 -12.45
C PHE A 361 8.96 14.09 -12.50
N GLY A 362 8.71 14.72 -11.35
CA GLY A 362 8.34 16.13 -11.28
C GLY A 362 9.39 17.06 -11.87
N ASP A 363 10.66 16.86 -11.51
CA ASP A 363 11.80 17.61 -12.06
C ASP A 363 11.86 17.49 -13.59
N ARG A 364 11.64 16.28 -14.13
CA ARG A 364 11.62 16.01 -15.58
C ARG A 364 10.45 16.68 -16.29
N LEU A 365 9.30 16.80 -15.61
CA LEU A 365 8.12 17.50 -16.12
C LEU A 365 8.18 19.01 -15.91
N GLY A 366 9.19 19.52 -15.19
CA GLY A 366 9.28 20.93 -14.80
C GLY A 366 8.16 21.39 -13.85
N ARG A 367 7.52 20.46 -13.12
CA ARG A 367 6.43 20.75 -12.18
C ARG A 367 6.37 19.72 -11.06
N SER A 368 5.89 20.11 -9.88
CA SER A 368 5.70 19.16 -8.77
C SER A 368 4.62 18.11 -9.10
N ILE A 369 4.87 16.86 -8.72
CA ILE A 369 3.87 15.80 -8.65
C ILE A 369 3.42 15.67 -7.19
N GLU A 370 2.17 16.04 -6.91
CA GLU A 370 1.62 16.03 -5.56
C GLU A 370 0.93 14.70 -5.22
N GLY A 371 0.74 14.44 -3.92
CA GLY A 371 0.03 13.26 -3.42
C GLY A 371 -1.39 13.09 -4.00
N LYS A 372 -2.08 14.19 -4.32
CA LYS A 372 -3.43 14.17 -4.94
C LYS A 372 -3.45 13.66 -6.39
N ARG A 373 -2.28 13.63 -7.04
CA ARG A 373 -2.06 13.08 -8.40
C ARG A 373 -1.14 11.86 -8.38
N THR A 374 -0.94 11.28 -7.18
CA THR A 374 -0.12 10.09 -6.98
C THR A 374 -0.95 8.99 -6.34
N MET A 375 -0.83 7.79 -6.89
CA MET A 375 -1.42 6.57 -6.35
C MET A 375 -0.32 5.59 -5.99
N HIS A 376 -0.42 4.93 -4.83
CA HIS A 376 0.40 3.79 -4.46
C HIS A 376 -0.48 2.55 -4.36
N VAL A 377 -0.04 1.42 -4.90
CA VAL A 377 -0.70 0.11 -4.77
C VAL A 377 0.23 -0.82 -4.03
N GLY A 378 -0.22 -1.38 -2.91
CA GLY A 378 0.62 -2.25 -2.08
C GLY A 378 -0.17 -3.10 -1.09
N ASP A 379 0.47 -4.13 -0.54
CA ASP A 379 -0.13 -4.98 0.50
C ASP A 379 0.26 -4.51 1.91
N GLN A 380 -0.76 -4.22 2.73
CA GLN A 380 -0.59 -3.82 4.12
C GLN A 380 -0.93 -4.92 5.13
N PHE A 381 -1.19 -6.15 4.67
CA PHE A 381 -1.43 -7.32 5.52
C PHE A 381 -0.12 -7.89 6.11
N LEU A 382 1.03 -7.66 5.47
CA LEU A 382 2.28 -8.41 5.73
C LEU A 382 3.10 -8.04 6.97
N SER A 383 2.63 -7.21 7.90
CA SER A 383 3.24 -7.19 9.25
C SER A 383 2.32 -6.58 10.30
N ALA A 384 2.42 -7.08 11.54
CA ALA A 384 1.61 -6.58 12.65
C ALA A 384 1.93 -5.13 13.00
N ASN A 385 3.20 -4.69 12.89
CA ASN A 385 3.66 -3.39 13.43
C ASN A 385 4.55 -2.53 12.52
N GLY A 386 4.85 -2.95 11.28
CA GLY A 386 5.82 -2.27 10.42
C GLY A 386 5.52 -2.36 8.93
N ALA A 387 4.26 -2.34 8.50
CA ALA A 387 3.92 -2.55 7.09
C ALA A 387 4.55 -1.43 6.24
N ASN A 388 5.51 -1.82 5.40
CA ASN A 388 6.32 -0.93 4.58
C ASN A 388 5.38 -0.05 3.72
N ASP A 389 4.31 -0.64 3.20
CA ASP A 389 3.28 0.01 2.36
C ASP A 389 2.36 0.96 3.13
N PHE A 390 2.19 0.75 4.44
CA PHE A 390 1.38 1.66 5.25
C PHE A 390 2.01 3.05 5.30
N ARG A 391 3.35 3.15 5.22
CA ARG A 391 4.04 4.45 5.24
C ARG A 391 3.73 5.27 3.99
N ALA A 392 3.51 4.64 2.84
CA ALA A 392 3.19 5.34 1.59
C ALA A 392 1.93 6.23 1.68
N ARG A 393 0.96 5.86 2.54
CA ARG A 393 -0.25 6.67 2.84
C ARG A 393 0.06 8.09 3.33
N ARG A 394 1.27 8.34 3.82
CA ARG A 394 1.68 9.67 4.30
C ARG A 394 1.93 10.66 3.17
N VAL A 395 2.13 10.17 1.94
CA VAL A 395 2.64 10.97 0.81
C VAL A 395 1.83 10.79 -0.48
N ALA A 396 0.98 9.75 -0.55
CA ALA A 396 0.12 9.49 -1.70
C ALA A 396 -1.18 8.76 -1.30
N THR A 397 -2.19 8.87 -2.16
CA THR A 397 -3.38 8.01 -2.11
C THR A 397 -2.94 6.55 -2.21
N THR A 398 -3.34 5.68 -1.28
CA THR A 398 -2.82 4.30 -1.22
C THR A 398 -3.93 3.27 -1.28
N LEU A 399 -3.89 2.44 -2.31
CA LEU A 399 -4.81 1.36 -2.56
C LEU A 399 -4.25 0.05 -1.97
N TRP A 400 -5.04 -0.60 -1.12
CA TRP A 400 -4.63 -1.79 -0.40
C TRP A 400 -5.15 -3.06 -1.09
N VAL A 401 -4.23 -3.84 -1.65
CA VAL A 401 -4.51 -5.15 -2.27
C VAL A 401 -4.00 -6.29 -1.38
N ALA A 402 -4.61 -7.47 -1.47
CA ALA A 402 -4.20 -8.64 -0.69
C ALA A 402 -3.36 -9.66 -1.46
N ASN A 403 -3.31 -9.53 -2.79
CA ASN A 403 -2.65 -10.43 -3.73
C ASN A 403 -2.64 -9.82 -5.15
N PRO A 404 -1.91 -10.42 -6.11
CA PRO A 404 -1.88 -9.96 -7.49
C PRO A 404 -3.23 -9.93 -8.21
N ASP A 405 -4.16 -10.85 -7.93
CA ASP A 405 -5.48 -10.87 -8.58
C ASP A 405 -6.34 -9.65 -8.18
N GLU A 406 -6.29 -9.26 -6.91
CA GLU A 406 -6.91 -8.03 -6.43
C GLU A 406 -6.27 -6.80 -7.08
N CYS A 407 -4.95 -6.80 -7.31
CA CYS A 407 -4.25 -5.71 -8.02
C CYS A 407 -4.78 -5.55 -9.45
N VAL A 408 -4.96 -6.64 -10.18
CA VAL A 408 -5.51 -6.62 -11.54
C VAL A 408 -6.94 -6.07 -11.56
N THR A 409 -7.80 -6.58 -10.68
CA THR A 409 -9.19 -6.12 -10.56
C THR A 409 -9.24 -4.62 -10.24
N LEU A 410 -8.36 -4.18 -9.35
CA LEU A 410 -8.26 -2.78 -8.93
C LEU A 410 -7.78 -1.87 -10.07
N LEU A 411 -6.82 -2.32 -10.88
CA LEU A 411 -6.39 -1.56 -12.06
C LEU A 411 -7.46 -1.50 -13.16
N ASP A 412 -8.31 -2.52 -13.27
CA ASP A 412 -9.47 -2.47 -14.16
C ASP A 412 -10.47 -1.39 -13.69
N GLU A 413 -10.73 -1.27 -12.39
CA GLU A 413 -11.52 -0.17 -11.81
C GLU A 413 -10.87 1.20 -12.08
N VAL A 414 -9.54 1.33 -11.90
CA VAL A 414 -8.80 2.57 -12.21
C VAL A 414 -9.03 3.00 -13.65
N ALA A 415 -8.87 2.08 -14.61
CA ALA A 415 -9.06 2.37 -16.03
C ALA A 415 -10.52 2.74 -16.35
N GLU A 416 -11.50 2.13 -15.69
CA GLU A 416 -12.92 2.49 -15.85
C GLU A 416 -13.19 3.93 -15.40
N PHE A 417 -12.81 4.27 -14.16
CA PHE A 417 -13.10 5.59 -13.58
C PHE A 417 -12.31 6.71 -14.25
N MET A 418 -11.07 6.47 -14.67
CA MET A 418 -10.30 7.45 -15.45
C MET A 418 -10.96 7.76 -16.79
N ARG A 419 -11.36 6.73 -17.55
CA ARG A 419 -12.09 6.91 -18.82
C ARG A 419 -13.42 7.64 -18.62
N ALA A 420 -14.12 7.34 -17.53
CA ALA A 420 -15.36 8.04 -17.19
C ALA A 420 -15.12 9.52 -16.85
N ALA A 421 -14.04 9.85 -16.13
CA ALA A 421 -13.68 11.22 -15.80
C ALA A 421 -13.22 12.01 -17.04
N GLU A 422 -12.44 11.40 -17.93
CA GLU A 422 -12.05 11.99 -19.22
C GLU A 422 -13.28 12.38 -20.05
N ARG A 423 -14.27 11.47 -20.18
CA ARG A 423 -15.52 11.74 -20.91
C ARG A 423 -16.37 12.87 -20.33
N LYS A 424 -16.24 13.19 -19.04
CA LYS A 424 -16.96 14.30 -18.40
C LYS A 424 -16.25 15.65 -18.57
N ARG A 425 -14.97 15.65 -18.98
CA ARG A 425 -14.15 16.86 -19.17
C ARG A 425 -14.20 17.39 -20.61
N VAL A 426 -14.48 16.51 -21.57
CA VAL A 426 -14.81 16.85 -22.98
C VAL A 426 -16.28 17.25 -23.05
#